data_AF-A0A068TBJ4-F1
#
_entry.id   AF-A0A068TBJ4-F1
#
_cell.length_a   1.000
_cell.length_b   1.000
_cell.length_c   1.000
_cell.angle_alpha   90.00
_cell.angle_beta   90.00
_cell.angle_gamma   90.00
#
_symmetry.space_group_name_H-M   'P 1'
#
loop_
_entity.id
_entity.type
_entity.pdbx_description
1 polymer ?
#
loop_
_entity_poly.entity_id
_entity_poly.type
_entity_poly.pdbx_seq_one_letter_code
_entity_poly.pdbx_strand_id
1 'polypeptide(L)'
;MMQRPSYGTSKRALWVSSALAWTVVFLLIIGGLRGSAEAVALAPTVIPSMLLLIAAMLGIHRFSGSMDFRTAQDRSLIPPSTSPYLSRDQPTDDTGEVR
;
A
#
# COMPACT_ATOMS: atom_id res chain seq x y z
N MET A 1 0.05 15.35 25.78
CA MET A 1 0.34 14.19 24.91
C MET A 1 0.05 14.61 23.47
N MET A 2 1.07 14.71 22.60
CA MET A 2 0.85 15.04 21.19
C MET A 2 0.38 13.78 20.45
N GLN A 3 -0.90 13.74 20.13
CA GLN A 3 -1.50 12.68 19.32
C GLN A 3 -0.96 12.82 17.90
N ARG A 4 -0.07 11.90 17.49
CA ARG A 4 0.43 11.89 16.11
C ARG A 4 -0.74 11.70 15.15
N PRO A 5 -0.90 12.54 14.12
CA PRO A 5 -1.93 12.31 13.11
C PRO A 5 -1.67 10.96 12.44
N SER A 6 -2.64 10.06 12.55
CA SER A 6 -2.62 8.78 11.83
C SER A 6 -3.04 9.06 10.39
N TYR A 7 -2.06 9.28 9.52
CA TYR A 7 -2.28 9.36 8.08
C TYR A 7 -2.47 7.93 7.55
N GLY A 8 -3.71 7.45 7.60
CA GLY A 8 -4.12 6.18 7.00
C GLY A 8 -5.09 6.43 5.85
N THR A 9 -4.72 6.05 4.64
CA THR A 9 -5.69 5.93 3.54
C THR A 9 -6.52 4.67 3.76
N SER A 10 -7.85 4.77 3.67
CA SER A 10 -8.70 3.59 3.87
C SER A 10 -8.61 2.64 2.67
N LYS A 11 -8.67 1.31 2.91
CA LYS A 11 -8.74 0.30 1.83
C LYS A 11 -9.87 0.59 0.83
N ARG A 12 -10.99 1.12 1.33
CA ARG A 12 -12.15 1.54 0.51
C ARG A 12 -11.78 2.69 -0.43
N ALA A 13 -11.09 3.72 0.06
CA ALA A 13 -10.68 4.86 -0.76
C ALA A 13 -9.76 4.44 -1.92
N LEU A 14 -8.83 3.51 -1.68
CA LEU A 14 -7.97 2.93 -2.71
C LEU A 14 -8.76 2.13 -3.77
N TRP A 15 -9.75 1.35 -3.34
CA TRP A 15 -10.58 0.58 -4.26
C TRP A 15 -11.47 1.49 -5.12
N VAL A 16 -12.05 2.52 -4.51
CA VAL A 16 -12.89 3.50 -5.22
C VAL A 16 -12.08 4.29 -6.23
N SER A 17 -10.90 4.80 -5.87
CA SER A 17 -10.06 5.55 -6.80
C SER A 17 -9.58 4.69 -7.97
N SER A 18 -9.26 3.42 -7.71
CA SER A 18 -8.91 2.46 -8.75
C SER A 18 -10.08 2.16 -9.70
N ALA A 19 -11.29 1.94 -9.17
CA ALA A 19 -12.48 1.70 -9.98
C ALA A 19 -12.86 2.94 -10.82
N LEU A 20 -12.74 4.14 -10.25
CA LEU A 20 -13.04 5.39 -10.96
C LEU A 20 -12.08 5.60 -12.15
N ALA A 21 -10.80 5.28 -11.96
CA ALA A 21 -9.80 5.37 -13.03
C ALA A 21 -10.12 4.46 -14.21
N TRP A 22 -10.47 3.19 -13.97
CA TRP A 22 -10.90 2.26 -15.03
C TRP A 22 -12.19 2.72 -15.71
N THR A 23 -13.13 3.28 -14.96
CA THR A 23 -14.39 3.80 -15.51
C THR A 23 -14.15 4.89 -16.55
N VAL A 24 -13.25 5.85 -16.26
CA VAL A 24 -12.86 6.91 -17.20
C VAL A 24 -12.29 6.33 -18.49
N VAL A 25 -11.43 5.31 -18.39
CA VAL A 25 -10.87 4.63 -19.57
C VAL A 25 -11.96 3.98 -20.42
N PHE A 26 -12.90 3.25 -19.81
CA PHE A 26 -13.99 2.63 -20.55
C PHE A 26 -14.90 3.65 -21.24
N LEU A 27 -15.18 4.79 -20.60
CA LEU A 27 -15.99 5.84 -21.22
C LEU A 27 -15.34 6.42 -22.48
N LEU A 28 -14.02 6.63 -22.47
CA LEU A 28 -13.28 7.09 -23.64
C LEU A 28 -13.27 6.06 -24.77
N ILE A 29 -13.07 4.78 -24.44
CA ILE A 29 -13.12 3.69 -25.44
C ILE A 29 -14.52 3.63 -26.07
N ILE A 30 -15.58 3.65 -25.26
CA ILE A 30 -16.96 3.63 -25.74
C ILE A 30 -17.25 4.85 -26.61
N GLY A 31 -16.83 6.06 -26.18
CA GLY A 31 -16.98 7.29 -26.95
C GLY A 31 -16.28 7.22 -28.31
N GLY A 32 -15.03 6.72 -28.34
CA GLY A 32 -14.26 6.52 -29.57
C GLY A 32 -14.91 5.49 -30.50
N LEU A 33 -15.37 4.35 -29.97
CA LEU A 33 -16.06 3.31 -30.75
C LEU A 33 -17.40 3.79 -31.33
N ARG A 34 -18.07 4.73 -30.66
CA ARG A 34 -19.30 5.38 -31.16
C ARG A 34 -19.03 6.48 -32.18
N GLY A 35 -17.76 6.72 -32.56
CA GLY A 35 -17.38 7.68 -33.58
C GLY A 35 -17.43 9.15 -33.14
N SER A 36 -17.39 9.43 -31.83
CA SER A 36 -17.32 10.81 -31.33
C SER A 36 -15.98 11.45 -31.71
N ALA A 37 -16.04 12.51 -32.53
CA ALA A 37 -14.87 13.27 -32.94
C ALA A 37 -14.14 13.89 -31.72
N GLU A 38 -14.90 14.26 -30.70
CA GLU A 38 -14.40 14.80 -29.43
C GLU A 38 -13.60 13.75 -28.64
N ALA A 39 -14.07 12.50 -28.61
CA ALA A 39 -13.36 11.40 -27.98
C ALA A 39 -12.04 11.07 -28.71
N VAL A 40 -12.05 11.10 -30.05
CA VAL A 40 -10.85 10.91 -30.86
C VAL A 40 -9.85 12.05 -30.65
N ALA A 41 -10.33 13.30 -30.53
CA ALA A 41 -9.47 14.46 -30.26
C ALA A 41 -8.80 14.40 -28.87
N LEU A 42 -9.44 13.75 -27.89
CA LEU A 42 -8.87 13.55 -26.55
C LEU A 42 -7.87 12.39 -26.48
N ALA A 43 -7.95 11.41 -27.38
CA ALA A 43 -7.14 10.20 -27.35
C ALA A 43 -5.61 10.45 -27.28
N PRO A 44 -5.02 11.39 -28.04
CA PRO A 44 -3.57 11.66 -28.01
C PRO A 44 -3.08 12.17 -26.65
N THR A 45 -3.93 12.80 -25.85
CA THR A 45 -3.58 13.27 -24.52
C THR A 45 -3.87 12.20 -23.47
N VAL A 46 -5.05 11.57 -23.55
CA VAL A 46 -5.52 10.68 -22.49
C VAL A 46 -4.79 9.33 -22.51
N ILE A 47 -4.52 8.76 -23.67
CA ILE A 47 -3.83 7.46 -23.76
C ILE A 47 -2.44 7.49 -23.10
N PRO A 48 -1.52 8.41 -23.45
CA PRO A 48 -0.20 8.45 -22.81
C PRO A 48 -0.27 8.81 -21.34
N SER A 49 -1.17 9.72 -20.92
CA SER A 49 -1.32 10.07 -19.50
C SER A 49 -1.85 8.90 -18.67
N MET A 50 -2.77 8.10 -19.20
CA MET A 50 -3.27 6.88 -18.54
C MET A 50 -2.20 5.80 -18.45
N LEU A 51 -1.42 5.57 -19.52
CA LEU A 51 -0.29 4.63 -19.47
C LEU A 51 0.74 5.03 -18.42
N LEU A 52 1.04 6.33 -18.32
CA LEU A 52 1.96 6.86 -17.34
C LEU A 52 1.41 6.72 -15.91
N LEU A 53 0.11 6.95 -15.70
CA LEU A 53 -0.57 6.73 -14.43
C LEU A 53 -0.58 5.25 -14.00
N ILE A 54 -0.86 4.34 -14.93
CA ILE A 54 -0.83 2.89 -14.67
C ILE A 54 0.60 2.45 -14.34
N ALA A 55 1.59 2.91 -15.10
CA ALA A 55 3.00 2.60 -14.85
C ALA A 55 3.46 3.16 -13.49
N ALA A 56 3.06 4.39 -13.15
CA ALA A 56 3.35 4.98 -11.85
C ALA A 56 2.71 4.18 -10.71
N MET A 57 1.44 3.80 -10.82
CA MET A 57 0.78 2.99 -9.78
C MET A 57 1.37 1.59 -9.65
N LEU A 58 1.61 0.90 -10.78
CA LEU A 58 2.22 -0.43 -10.76
C LEU A 58 3.65 -0.38 -10.21
N GLY A 59 4.39 0.67 -10.56
CA GLY A 59 5.73 0.94 -10.05
C GLY A 59 5.73 1.17 -8.54
N ILE A 60 4.86 2.06 -8.03
CA ILE A 60 4.72 2.32 -6.59
C ILE A 60 4.32 1.05 -5.84
N HIS A 61 3.37 0.26 -6.38
CA HIS A 61 2.96 -0.99 -5.75
C HIS A 61 4.10 -2.01 -5.67
N ARG A 62 4.81 -2.22 -6.79
CA ARG A 62 5.94 -3.16 -6.85
C ARG A 62 7.12 -2.71 -5.99
N PHE A 63 7.41 -1.41 -5.96
CA PHE A 63 8.51 -0.84 -5.17
C PHE A 63 8.19 -0.83 -3.67
N SER A 64 6.98 -0.44 -3.29
CA SER A 64 6.54 -0.50 -1.89
C SER A 64 6.52 -1.93 -1.37
N GLY A 65 6.03 -2.88 -2.18
CA GLY A 65 6.00 -4.30 -1.80
C GLY A 65 7.39 -4.91 -1.63
N SER A 66 8.35 -4.56 -2.50
CA SER A 66 9.73 -5.06 -2.36
C SER A 66 10.44 -4.46 -1.15
N MET A 67 10.19 -3.19 -0.81
CA MET A 67 10.70 -2.58 0.41
C MET A 67 10.13 -3.22 1.66
N ASP A 68 8.81 -3.44 1.73
CA ASP A 68 8.17 -4.12 2.87
C ASP A 68 8.71 -5.55 3.03
N PHE A 69 8.91 -6.27 1.92
CA PHE A 69 9.52 -7.60 1.95
C PHE A 69 10.97 -7.56 2.47
N ARG A 70 11.79 -6.61 2.01
CA ARG A 70 13.16 -6.42 2.50
C ARG A 70 13.18 -6.11 4.00
N THR A 71 12.32 -5.20 4.46
CA THR A 71 12.20 -4.89 5.90
C THR A 71 11.69 -6.07 6.73
N ALA A 72 10.79 -6.90 6.18
CA ALA A 72 10.35 -8.12 6.83
C ALA A 72 11.49 -9.16 6.92
N GLN A 73 12.30 -9.30 5.87
CA GLN A 73 13.53 -10.10 5.90
C GLN A 73 14.51 -9.60 6.95
N ASP A 74 14.82 -8.30 6.96
CA ASP A 74 15.71 -7.69 7.95
C ASP A 74 15.21 -7.94 9.39
N ARG A 75 13.89 -7.88 9.62
CA ARG A 75 13.27 -8.23 10.91
C ARG A 75 13.36 -9.72 11.24
N SER A 76 13.27 -10.60 10.26
CA SER A 76 13.39 -12.05 10.47
C SER A 76 14.82 -12.49 10.81
N LEU A 77 15.82 -11.70 10.42
CA LEU A 77 17.23 -11.91 10.79
C LEU A 77 17.52 -11.46 12.22
N ILE A 78 16.67 -10.64 12.83
CA ILE A 78 16.72 -10.35 14.26
C ILE A 78 16.05 -11.55 14.97
N PRO A 79 16.81 -12.36 15.75
CA PRO A 79 16.20 -13.46 16.49
C PRO A 79 15.09 -12.89 17.40
N PRO A 80 13.95 -13.60 17.55
CA PRO A 80 12.89 -13.13 18.44
C PRO A 80 13.51 -12.85 19.81
N SER A 81 13.37 -11.61 20.29
CA SER A 81 13.79 -11.26 21.65
C SER A 81 13.07 -12.23 22.58
N THR A 82 13.81 -13.13 23.21
CA THR A 82 13.28 -14.24 24.02
C THR A 82 12.57 -13.78 25.29
N SER A 83 12.39 -12.48 25.51
CA SER A 83 11.52 -11.98 26.56
C SER A 83 10.96 -10.60 26.18
N PRO A 84 9.64 -10.36 26.35
CA PRO A 84 9.05 -9.03 26.21
C PRO A 84 9.39 -8.09 27.38
N TYR A 85 10.17 -8.55 28.35
CA TYR A 85 10.62 -7.78 29.50
C TYR A 85 12.09 -7.40 29.36
N LEU A 86 12.46 -6.19 29.82
CA LEU A 86 13.86 -5.86 30.09
C LEU A 86 14.40 -6.88 31.11
N SER A 87 15.67 -7.28 31.02
CA SER A 87 16.25 -8.29 31.93
C SER A 87 16.11 -7.95 33.43
N ARG A 88 15.88 -6.67 33.76
CA ARG A 88 15.58 -6.20 35.12
C ARG A 88 14.16 -6.54 35.59
N ASP A 89 13.21 -6.67 34.67
CA ASP A 89 11.78 -6.84 34.94
C ASP A 89 11.34 -8.31 34.81
N GLN A 90 12.29 -9.24 34.67
CA GLN A 90 12.00 -10.66 34.69
C GLN A 90 11.49 -11.03 36.09
N PRO A 91 10.26 -11.54 36.24
CA PRO A 91 9.79 -12.01 37.54
C PRO A 91 10.75 -13.09 38.00
N THR A 92 11.39 -12.87 39.15
CA THR A 92 12.17 -13.89 39.82
C THR A 92 11.18 -14.97 40.22
N ASP A 93 11.27 -16.16 39.62
CA ASP A 93 10.58 -17.35 40.10
C ASP A 93 11.12 -17.64 41.50
N ASP A 94 10.51 -16.99 42.48
CA ASP A 94 10.70 -17.27 43.90
C ASP A 94 9.96 -18.58 44.18
N THR A 95 10.54 -19.66 43.65
CA THR A 95 10.17 -21.03 43.96
C THR A 95 10.62 -21.22 45.40
N GLY A 96 9.74 -20.84 46.34
CA GLY A 96 9.89 -21.15 47.74
C GLY A 96 9.95 -22.66 47.89
N GLU A 97 11.15 -23.23 47.90
CA GLU A 97 11.41 -24.51 48.54
C GLU A 97 11.18 -24.31 50.04
N VAL A 98 9.92 -24.45 50.44
CA VAL A 98 9.56 -24.73 51.83
C VAL A 98 9.98 -26.17 52.09
N ARG A 99 11.15 -26.32 52.70
CA ARG A 99 11.66 -27.59 53.21
C ARG A 99 11.43 -27.69 54.71
#